data_AF-X0Z0S8-F1
#
_entry.id   AF-X0Z0S8-F1
#
_cell.length_a   1.000
_cell.length_b   1.000
_cell.length_c   1.000
_cell.angle_alpha   90.00
_cell.angle_beta   90.00
_cell.angle_gamma   90.00
#
_symmetry.space_group_name_H-M   'P 1'
#
loop_
_entity.id
_entity.type
_entity.pdbx_description
1 polymer ?
#
loop_
_entity_poly.entity_id
_entity_poly.type
_entity_poly.pdbx_seq_one_letter_code
_entity_poly.pdbx_strand_id
1 'polypeptide(L)'
;GRKEDDQLYNQYQLILSNGTHYVNSTRFKDKIKSFKFVGKNENNIGTQISDLIAYPIATKIIYPERVNLAFEVLENKIYRQFPGSDYLGYGLKIFP
;
A
#
# COMPACT_ATOMS: atom_id res chain seq x y z
N GLY A 1 -17.99 -8.46 1.98
CA GLY A 1 -19.45 -8.46 2.18
C GLY A 1 -19.73 -7.75 3.48
N ARG A 2 -20.99 -7.57 3.89
CA ARG A 2 -21.31 -6.69 5.03
C ARG A 2 -20.55 -7.04 6.32
N LYS A 3 -20.44 -8.35 6.63
CA LYS A 3 -19.71 -8.82 7.82
C LYS A 3 -18.21 -8.56 7.72
N GLU A 4 -17.60 -8.80 6.56
CA GLU A 4 -16.18 -8.53 6.35
C GLU A 4 -15.87 -7.03 6.38
N ASP A 5 -16.77 -6.21 5.83
CA ASP A 5 -16.67 -4.75 5.84
C ASP A 5 -16.74 -4.23 7.29
N ASP A 6 -17.66 -4.74 8.11
CA ASP A 6 -17.76 -4.40 9.54
C ASP A 6 -16.50 -4.80 10.31
N GLN A 7 -15.93 -5.98 10.03
CA GLN A 7 -14.68 -6.44 10.65
C GLN A 7 -13.50 -5.53 10.28
N LEU A 8 -13.37 -5.20 9.00
CA LEU A 8 -12.32 -4.29 8.51
C LEU A 8 -12.49 -2.88 9.10
N TYR A 9 -13.72 -2.40 9.20
CA TYR A 9 -14.02 -1.10 9.80
C TYR A 9 -13.57 -1.05 11.27
N ASN A 10 -13.92 -2.07 12.06
CA ASN A 10 -13.51 -2.15 13.46
C ASN A 10 -11.98 -2.17 13.59
N GLN A 11 -11.29 -2.94 12.74
CA GLN A 11 -9.83 -2.97 12.73
C GLN A 11 -9.22 -1.60 12.38
N TYR A 12 -9.79 -0.91 11.40
CA TYR A 12 -9.40 0.45 11.04
C TYR A 12 -9.55 1.42 12.22
N GLN A 13 -10.67 1.36 12.95
CA GLN A 13 -10.89 2.21 14.12
C GLN A 13 -9.90 1.92 15.26
N LEU A 14 -9.55 0.65 15.49
CA LEU A 14 -8.54 0.25 16.46
C LEU A 14 -7.17 0.83 16.12
N ILE A 15 -6.74 0.72 14.86
CA ILE A 15 -5.45 1.27 14.40
C ILE A 15 -5.45 2.79 14.50
N LEU A 16 -6.53 3.47 14.13
CA LEU A 16 -6.62 4.93 14.26
C LEU A 16 -6.53 5.39 15.71
N SER A 17 -7.15 4.65 16.63
CA SER A 17 -7.24 5.03 18.04
C SER A 17 -5.93 4.77 18.77
N ASN A 18 -5.34 3.59 18.55
CA ASN A 18 -4.21 3.09 19.34
C ASN A 18 -2.87 3.27 18.61
N GLY A 19 -2.89 3.38 17.28
CA GLY A 19 -1.69 3.27 16.47
C GLY A 19 -1.21 1.83 16.34
N THR A 20 0.07 1.68 16.02
CA THR A 20 0.79 0.39 15.96
C THR A 20 2.09 0.51 16.72
N HIS A 21 2.82 -0.60 16.87
CA HIS A 21 4.15 -0.61 17.47
C HIS A 21 5.13 0.41 16.85
N TYR A 22 5.00 0.68 15.55
CA TYR A 22 5.93 1.54 14.81
C TYR A 22 5.37 2.93 14.46
N VAL A 23 4.04 3.13 14.59
CA VAL A 23 3.37 4.36 14.12
C VAL A 23 2.33 4.79 15.15
N ASN A 24 2.49 5.98 15.69
CA ASN A 24 1.54 6.52 16.67
C ASN A 24 0.16 6.84 16.06
N SER A 25 -0.86 6.86 16.92
CA SER A 25 -2.24 7.15 16.54
C SER A 25 -2.41 8.55 15.93
N THR A 26 -1.70 9.56 16.44
CA THR A 26 -1.73 10.94 15.92
C THR A 26 -1.39 10.99 14.44
N ARG A 27 -0.30 10.32 14.03
CA ARG A 27 0.13 10.27 12.62
C ARG A 27 -0.90 9.59 11.72
N PHE A 28 -1.58 8.55 12.21
CA PHE A 28 -2.68 7.94 11.46
C PHE A 28 -3.85 8.91 11.27
N LYS A 29 -4.30 9.57 12.36
CA LYS A 29 -5.38 10.57 12.30
C LYS A 29 -5.00 11.78 11.43
N ASP A 30 -3.72 12.11 11.36
CA ASP A 30 -3.22 13.20 10.52
C ASP A 30 -3.18 12.85 9.03
N LYS A 31 -2.86 11.60 8.69
CA LYS A 31 -2.70 11.18 7.29
C LYS A 31 -3.95 10.57 6.69
N ILE A 32 -4.75 9.86 7.48
CA ILE A 32 -5.95 9.17 7.00
C ILE A 32 -7.18 9.92 7.51
N LYS A 33 -7.70 10.82 6.67
CA LYS A 33 -8.83 11.68 7.02
C LYS A 33 -10.20 11.06 6.72
N SER A 34 -10.26 10.11 5.80
CA SER A 34 -11.50 9.43 5.45
C SER A 34 -11.24 7.98 5.07
N PHE A 35 -12.23 7.14 5.33
CA PHE A 35 -12.24 5.73 4.95
C PHE A 35 -13.68 5.36 4.66
N LYS A 36 -13.92 4.72 3.51
CA LYS A 36 -15.25 4.29 3.08
C LYS A 36 -15.17 2.95 2.36
N PHE A 37 -16.20 2.14 2.54
CA PHE A 37 -16.45 0.99 1.70
C PHE A 37 -17.30 1.45 0.51
N VAL A 38 -16.90 1.04 -0.69
CA VAL A 38 -17.62 1.32 -1.94
C VAL A 38 -18.00 0.02 -2.60
N GLY A 39 -19.14 0.00 -3.29
CA GLY A 39 -19.56 -1.19 -4.02
C GLY A 39 -18.54 -1.55 -5.10
N LYS A 40 -18.39 -2.85 -5.40
CA LYS A 40 -17.43 -3.32 -6.41
C LYS A 40 -17.63 -2.63 -7.78
N ASN A 41 -18.89 -2.42 -8.17
CA ASN A 41 -19.26 -1.78 -9.43
C ASN A 41 -18.90 -0.28 -9.47
N GLU A 42 -18.62 0.33 -8.31
CA GLU A 42 -18.28 1.75 -8.18
C GLU A 42 -16.77 1.97 -7.97
N ASN A 43 -16.01 0.91 -7.65
CA ASN A 43 -14.60 1.01 -7.28
C ASN A 43 -13.63 0.95 -8.47
N ASN A 44 -13.88 1.73 -9.52
CA ASN A 44 -12.99 1.77 -10.67
C ASN A 44 -11.64 2.41 -10.32
N ILE A 45 -11.66 3.44 -9.46
CA ILE A 45 -10.47 4.21 -9.08
C ILE A 45 -9.50 3.35 -8.25
N GLY A 46 -10.01 2.59 -7.27
CA GLY A 46 -9.16 1.75 -6.43
C GLY A 46 -8.44 0.67 -7.24
N THR A 47 -9.13 0.05 -8.19
CA THR A 47 -8.53 -0.92 -9.11
C THR A 47 -7.48 -0.28 -10.01
N GLN A 48 -7.77 0.87 -10.63
CA GLN A 48 -6.80 1.58 -11.47
C GLN A 48 -5.54 1.97 -10.70
N ILE A 49 -5.69 2.45 -9.46
CA ILE A 49 -4.55 2.76 -8.59
C ILE A 49 -3.75 1.49 -8.28
N SER A 50 -4.44 0.38 -7.98
CA SER A 50 -3.78 -0.91 -7.74
C SER A 50 -2.94 -1.33 -8.94
N ASP A 51 -3.49 -1.25 -10.15
CA ASP A 51 -2.79 -1.64 -11.38
C ASP A 51 -1.60 -0.71 -11.67
N LEU A 52 -1.76 0.59 -11.43
CA LEU A 52 -0.69 1.59 -11.61
C LEU A 52 0.53 1.32 -10.71
N ILE A 53 0.34 0.67 -9.56
CA ILE A 53 1.42 0.31 -8.63
C ILE A 53 1.93 -1.12 -8.89
N ALA A 54 1.02 -2.08 -9.04
CA ALA A 54 1.36 -3.50 -9.13
C ALA A 54 2.07 -3.83 -10.44
N TYR A 55 1.61 -3.28 -11.57
CA TYR A 55 2.13 -3.65 -12.89
C TYR A 55 3.59 -3.24 -13.10
N PRO A 56 4.05 -2.02 -12.72
CA PRO A 56 5.46 -1.67 -12.83
C PRO A 56 6.36 -2.52 -11.93
N ILE A 57 5.91 -2.85 -10.71
CA ILE A 57 6.65 -3.74 -9.79
C ILE A 57 6.79 -5.13 -10.41
N ALA A 58 5.68 -5.72 -10.88
CA ALA A 58 5.68 -7.04 -11.51
C ALA A 58 6.58 -7.06 -12.76
N THR A 59 6.49 -6.04 -13.60
CA THR A 59 7.32 -5.93 -14.81
C THR A 59 8.80 -5.86 -14.47
N LYS A 60 9.18 -5.10 -13.43
CA LYS A 60 10.58 -5.02 -12.99
C LYS A 60 11.10 -6.36 -12.45
N ILE A 61 10.27 -7.11 -11.74
CA ILE A 61 10.65 -8.43 -11.20
C ILE A 61 10.81 -9.46 -12.32
N ILE A 62 9.86 -9.51 -13.26
CA ILE A 62 9.83 -10.52 -14.32
C ILE A 62 10.86 -10.20 -15.42
N TYR A 63 11.06 -8.91 -15.73
CA TYR A 63 11.94 -8.46 -16.82
C TYR A 63 12.93 -7.39 -16.32
N PRO A 64 13.91 -7.76 -15.47
CA PRO A 64 14.76 -6.80 -14.75
C PRO A 64 15.60 -5.89 -15.66
N GLU A 65 15.99 -6.39 -16.84
CA GLU A 65 16.81 -5.68 -17.83
C GLU A 65 16.01 -4.67 -18.68
N ARG A 66 14.68 -4.69 -18.64
CA ARG A 66 13.87 -3.76 -19.42
C ARG A 66 13.80 -2.40 -18.73
N VAL A 67 13.91 -1.34 -19.54
CA VAL A 67 13.65 0.03 -19.08
C VAL A 67 12.21 0.11 -18.56
N ASN A 68 12.05 0.63 -17.35
CA ASN A 68 10.74 0.73 -16.68
C ASN A 68 10.65 2.03 -15.88
N LEU A 69 10.37 3.12 -16.59
CA LEU A 69 10.26 4.47 -16.02
C LEU A 69 9.17 4.56 -14.94
N ALA A 70 8.09 3.79 -15.08
CA ALA A 70 7.04 3.74 -14.09
C ALA A 70 7.55 3.17 -12.76
N PHE A 71 8.39 2.12 -12.82
CA PHE A 71 9.03 1.58 -11.62
C PHE A 71 10.02 2.56 -11.01
N GLU A 72 10.83 3.28 -11.80
CA GLU A 72 11.79 4.27 -11.27
C GLU A 72 11.11 5.35 -10.42
N VAL A 73 9.92 5.81 -10.83
CA VAL A 73 9.11 6.77 -10.06
C VAL A 73 8.57 6.14 -8.76
N LEU A 74 8.24 4.85 -8.78
CA LEU A 74 7.72 4.13 -7.62
C LEU A 74 8.80 3.69 -6.66
N GLU A 75 10.00 3.39 -7.14
CA GLU A 75 11.11 2.82 -6.37
C GLU A 75 11.41 3.70 -5.15
N ASN A 76 11.48 5.01 -5.33
CA ASN A 76 11.74 5.98 -4.26
C ASN A 76 10.61 6.08 -3.22
N LYS A 77 9.44 5.51 -3.49
CA LYS A 77 8.27 5.50 -2.59
C LYS A 77 8.15 4.20 -1.80
N ILE A 78 8.90 3.16 -2.17
CA ILE A 78 8.90 1.89 -1.45
C ILE A 78 9.56 2.07 -0.07
N TYR A 79 8.96 1.48 0.96
CA TYR A 79 9.51 1.56 2.32
C TYR A 79 10.90 0.91 2.40
N ARG A 80 11.79 1.55 3.17
CA ARG A 80 13.17 1.17 3.43
C ARG A 80 13.47 1.31 4.91
N GLN A 81 14.44 0.56 5.42
CA GLN A 81 14.82 0.65 6.83
C GLN A 81 15.35 2.04 7.18
N PHE A 82 16.22 2.59 6.32
CA PHE A 82 16.73 3.96 6.39
C PHE A 82 16.94 4.54 4.98
N PRO A 83 17.02 5.87 4.82
CA PRO A 83 17.24 6.50 3.52
C PRO A 83 18.48 5.94 2.81
N GLY A 84 18.33 5.55 1.54
CA GLY A 84 19.40 4.95 0.74
C GLY A 84 19.64 3.44 0.95
N SER A 85 18.97 2.80 1.92
CA SER A 85 19.03 1.33 2.08
C SER A 85 18.16 0.60 1.05
N ASP A 86 18.35 -0.72 0.96
CA ASP A 86 17.55 -1.59 0.11
C ASP A 86 16.08 -1.63 0.57
N TYR A 87 15.17 -1.80 -0.38
CA TYR A 87 13.75 -1.99 -0.16
C TYR A 87 13.34 -3.47 -0.14
N LEU A 88 14.17 -4.36 -0.68
CA LEU A 88 13.91 -5.80 -0.67
C LEU A 88 13.92 -6.36 0.76
N GLY A 89 12.93 -7.18 1.09
CA GLY A 89 12.73 -7.72 2.44
C GLY A 89 12.05 -6.74 3.42
N TYR A 90 11.98 -5.46 3.09
CA TYR A 90 11.29 -4.42 3.86
C TYR A 90 9.98 -4.02 3.18
N GLY A 91 10.03 -3.01 2.30
CA GLY A 91 8.87 -2.49 1.59
C GLY A 91 8.45 -3.31 0.38
N LEU A 92 9.32 -4.18 -0.15
CA LEU A 92 8.98 -5.16 -1.19
C LEU A 92 9.44 -6.56 -0.75
N LYS A 93 8.50 -7.51 -0.72
CA LYS A 93 8.78 -8.91 -0.45
C LYS A 93 8.33 -9.74 -1.65
N ILE A 94 9.22 -10.60 -2.12
CA ILE A 94 8.99 -11.50 -3.25
C ILE A 94 8.93 -12.92 -2.68
N PHE A 95 7.84 -13.63 -2.95
CA PHE A 95 7.62 -15.00 -2.51
C PHE A 95 7.67 -15.94 -3.73
N PRO A 96 8.12 -17.20 -3.56
CA PRO A 96 8.08 -18.22 -4.62
C PRO A 96 6.66 -18.60 -5.01
#